data_AF-A0A531LW92-F1
#
_entry.id   AF-A0A531LW92-F1
#
_cell.length_a   1.000
_cell.length_b   1.000
_cell.length_c   1.000
_cell.angle_alpha   90.00
_cell.angle_beta   90.00
_cell.angle_gamma   90.00
#
_symmetry.space_group_name_H-M   'P 1'
#
loop_
_entity.id
_entity.type
_entity.pdbx_description
1 polymer ?
#
loop_
_entity_poly.entity_id
_entity_poly.type
_entity_poly.pdbx_seq_one_letter_code
_entity_poly.pdbx_strand_id
1 'polypeptide(L)'
;MSRWGINCPIIYSKAYACYALKCVVAPDIPNNAASLAFFTVSSPVNILNAVRPAPVALRHIFGHMVPDLVLGAISQALPGKILSEGAGALWNIHISARPVAGGSGRRAEVLMFNSGGMGARPELDGLSATAFP
;
A
#
# COMPACT_ATOMS: atom_id res chain seq x y z
N MET A 1 5.93 4.08 17.74
CA MET A 1 6.16 4.81 16.48
C MET A 1 7.60 4.62 16.04
N SER A 2 7.86 4.52 14.73
CA SER A 2 9.23 4.44 14.22
C SER A 2 9.88 5.83 14.22
N ARG A 3 11.16 5.88 14.56
CA ARG A 3 12.01 7.08 14.35
C ARG A 3 12.33 7.32 12.87
N TRP A 4 12.11 6.32 12.02
CA TRP A 4 12.35 6.37 10.57
C TRP A 4 11.08 6.72 9.81
N GLY A 5 11.23 7.17 8.56
CA GLY A 5 10.13 7.64 7.70
C GLY A 5 9.06 6.62 7.31
N ILE A 6 9.02 5.44 7.90
CA ILE A 6 8.15 4.31 7.54
C ILE A 6 6.75 4.38 8.16
N ASN A 7 6.44 5.42 8.93
CA ASN A 7 5.12 5.53 9.56
C ASN A 7 4.04 5.96 8.55
N CYS A 8 2.80 5.51 8.74
CA CYS A 8 1.64 5.87 7.93
C CYS A 8 0.65 6.73 8.71
N PRO A 9 0.30 7.93 8.24
CA PRO A 9 -0.85 8.65 8.78
C PRO A 9 -2.15 7.87 8.56
N ILE A 10 -3.13 8.03 9.44
CA ILE A 10 -4.41 7.29 9.37
C ILE A 10 -5.13 7.47 8.03
N ILE A 11 -5.01 8.63 7.40
CA ILE A 11 -5.64 8.90 6.09
C ILE A 11 -5.12 7.97 4.99
N TYR A 12 -3.85 7.56 5.06
CA TYR A 12 -3.26 6.63 4.09
C TYR A 12 -3.78 5.20 4.34
N SER A 13 -3.76 4.77 5.59
CA SER A 13 -4.29 3.46 5.99
C SER A 13 -5.78 3.35 5.66
N LYS A 14 -6.56 4.43 5.88
CA LYS A 14 -7.97 4.50 5.49
C LYS A 14 -8.14 4.30 3.99
N ALA A 15 -7.35 5.01 3.16
CA ALA A 15 -7.46 4.88 1.70
C ALA A 15 -7.21 3.44 1.23
N TYR A 16 -6.16 2.78 1.72
CA TYR A 16 -5.80 1.42 1.32
C TYR A 16 -6.76 0.36 1.90
N ALA A 17 -7.27 0.56 3.12
CA ALA A 17 -8.32 -0.29 3.66
C ALA A 17 -9.63 -0.17 2.86
N CYS A 18 -10.02 1.05 2.49
CA CYS A 18 -11.21 1.29 1.68
C CYS A 18 -11.06 0.72 0.27
N TYR A 19 -9.86 0.76 -0.32
CA TYR A 19 -9.58 0.11 -1.61
C TYR A 19 -9.92 -1.39 -1.55
N ALA A 20 -9.37 -2.12 -0.58
CA ALA A 20 -9.65 -3.55 -0.41
C ALA A 20 -11.14 -3.84 -0.19
N LEU A 21 -11.79 -3.10 0.72
CA LEU A 21 -13.23 -3.22 0.98
C LEU A 21 -14.05 -2.97 -0.28
N LYS A 22 -13.67 -1.96 -1.06
CA LYS A 22 -14.36 -1.56 -2.27
C LYS A 22 -14.28 -2.62 -3.36
N CYS A 23 -13.08 -3.16 -3.59
CA CYS A 23 -12.84 -4.24 -4.55
C CYS A 23 -13.67 -5.50 -4.23
N VAL A 24 -13.86 -5.80 -2.95
CA VAL A 24 -14.63 -6.99 -2.54
C VAL A 24 -16.14 -6.73 -2.56
N VAL A 25 -16.59 -5.63 -1.97
CA VAL A 25 -18.02 -5.43 -1.65
C VAL A 25 -18.77 -4.72 -2.78
N ALA A 26 -18.10 -3.87 -3.55
CA ALA A 26 -18.77 -3.03 -4.54
C ALA A 26 -17.86 -2.67 -5.72
N PRO A 27 -17.31 -3.66 -6.45
CA PRO A 27 -16.34 -3.43 -7.54
C PRO A 27 -16.90 -2.57 -8.68
N ASP A 28 -18.19 -2.69 -8.99
CA ASP A 28 -18.81 -2.00 -10.13
C ASP A 28 -19.32 -0.59 -9.80
N ILE A 29 -19.36 -0.22 -8.52
CA ILE A 29 -19.81 1.12 -8.11
C ILE A 29 -18.62 2.09 -8.24
N PRO A 30 -18.76 3.25 -8.90
CA PRO A 30 -17.68 4.22 -9.06
C PRO A 30 -17.03 4.65 -7.73
N ASN A 31 -15.73 4.92 -7.77
CA ASN A 31 -14.96 5.36 -6.60
C ASN A 31 -15.03 6.90 -6.43
N ASN A 32 -15.81 7.36 -5.45
CA ASN A 32 -15.94 8.76 -5.09
C ASN A 32 -16.23 8.94 -3.58
N ALA A 33 -16.33 10.20 -3.13
CA ALA A 33 -16.58 10.51 -1.72
C ALA A 33 -17.86 9.85 -1.16
N ALA A 34 -18.93 9.78 -1.96
CA ALA A 34 -20.19 9.17 -1.52
C ALA A 34 -20.05 7.64 -1.36
N SER A 35 -19.40 6.96 -2.31
CA SER A 35 -19.16 5.52 -2.19
C SER A 35 -18.23 5.17 -1.02
N LEU A 36 -17.28 6.06 -0.68
CA LEU A 36 -16.33 5.85 0.41
C LEU A 36 -16.91 6.22 1.79
N ALA A 37 -18.00 7.01 1.84
CA ALA A 37 -18.62 7.44 3.09
C ALA A 37 -19.18 6.27 3.93
N PHE A 38 -19.47 5.14 3.29
CA PHE A 38 -19.95 3.92 3.95
C PHE A 38 -18.86 3.17 4.72
N PHE A 39 -17.58 3.50 4.51
CA PHE A 39 -16.46 2.82 5.17
C PHE A 39 -15.91 3.65 6.33
N THR A 40 -15.95 3.06 7.52
CA THR A 40 -15.32 3.63 8.72
C THR A 40 -14.02 2.89 9.01
N VAL A 41 -12.93 3.64 9.21
CA VAL A 41 -11.62 3.10 9.57
C VAL A 41 -11.10 3.89 10.76
N SER A 42 -10.77 3.18 11.84
CA SER A 42 -10.21 3.73 13.07
C SER A 42 -9.06 2.86 13.55
N SER A 43 -8.10 3.47 14.25
CA SER A 43 -6.96 2.77 14.82
C SER A 43 -6.44 3.58 16.01
N PRO A 44 -5.96 2.96 17.10
CA PRO A 44 -5.18 3.69 18.10
C PRO A 44 -3.87 4.22 17.50
N VAL A 45 -3.19 5.14 18.17
CA VAL A 45 -1.90 5.69 17.67
C VAL A 45 -0.86 4.56 17.56
N ASN A 46 -0.40 4.30 16.34
CA ASN A 46 0.58 3.26 16.02
C ASN A 46 1.22 3.53 14.64
N ILE A 47 1.99 2.59 14.11
CA ILE A 47 2.69 2.76 12.83
C ILE A 47 1.74 3.00 11.64
N LEU A 48 0.49 2.56 11.72
CA LEU A 48 -0.58 2.77 10.72
C LEU A 48 -1.52 3.95 11.07
N ASN A 49 -1.32 4.59 12.22
CA ASN A 49 -1.98 5.83 12.63
C ASN A 49 -0.94 6.77 13.26
N ALA A 50 -0.03 7.25 12.41
CA ALA A 50 1.01 8.17 12.80
C ALA A 50 0.45 9.57 13.08
N VAL A 51 0.88 10.16 14.19
CA VAL A 51 0.60 11.55 14.56
C VAL A 51 1.84 12.43 14.38
N ARG A 52 1.64 13.72 14.14
CA ARG A 52 2.74 14.71 14.10
C ARG A 52 3.51 14.67 15.43
N PRO A 53 4.86 14.75 15.44
CA PRO A 53 5.78 15.00 14.33
C PRO A 53 6.43 13.74 13.72
N ALA A 54 5.83 12.56 13.82
CA ALA A 54 6.43 11.34 13.30
C ALA A 54 6.74 11.44 11.79
N PRO A 55 7.91 10.94 11.32
CA PRO A 55 8.29 11.01 9.92
C PRO A 55 7.54 9.94 9.07
N VAL A 56 7.10 10.32 7.87
CA VAL A 56 6.15 9.54 7.03
C VAL A 56 6.54 9.44 5.54
N ALA A 57 7.82 9.70 5.21
CA ALA A 57 8.32 9.76 3.83
C ALA A 57 8.15 8.43 3.05
N LEU A 58 8.31 7.30 3.73
CA LEU A 58 8.23 5.93 3.21
C LEU A 58 6.99 5.19 3.73
N ARG A 59 5.90 5.91 3.99
CA ARG A 59 4.63 5.34 4.45
C ARG A 59 4.10 4.19 3.58
N HIS A 60 4.41 4.18 2.29
CA HIS A 60 3.95 3.14 1.38
C HIS A 60 4.42 1.73 1.80
N ILE A 61 5.54 1.59 2.51
CA ILE A 61 6.08 0.29 2.96
C ILE A 61 5.05 -0.47 3.80
N PHE A 62 4.45 0.17 4.81
CA PHE A 62 3.40 -0.46 5.61
C PHE A 62 2.01 -0.22 5.03
N GLY A 63 1.80 0.94 4.39
CA GLY A 63 0.51 1.27 3.80
C GLY A 63 0.07 0.29 2.71
N HIS A 64 1.00 -0.25 1.92
CA HIS A 64 0.71 -1.26 0.89
C HIS A 64 0.39 -2.65 1.46
N MET A 65 0.68 -2.91 2.73
CA MET A 65 0.29 -4.16 3.40
C MET A 65 -1.14 -4.11 3.95
N VAL A 66 -1.72 -2.91 4.08
CA VAL A 66 -3.09 -2.73 4.62
C VAL A 66 -4.17 -3.45 3.79
N PRO A 67 -4.13 -3.44 2.44
CA PRO A 67 -5.10 -4.17 1.63
C PRO A 67 -5.06 -5.67 1.90
N ASP A 68 -3.87 -6.29 1.90
CA ASP A 68 -3.71 -7.72 2.21
C ASP A 68 -4.21 -8.05 3.62
N LEU A 69 -3.93 -7.18 4.60
CA LEU A 69 -4.47 -7.31 5.97
C LEU A 69 -6.01 -7.31 5.98
N VAL A 70 -6.64 -6.39 5.24
CA VAL A 70 -8.10 -6.28 5.16
C VAL A 70 -8.70 -7.47 4.40
N LEU A 71 -8.10 -7.87 3.28
CA LEU A 71 -8.53 -9.03 2.50
C LEU A 71 -8.41 -10.32 3.32
N GLY A 72 -7.32 -10.50 4.07
CA GLY A 72 -7.12 -11.62 4.98
C GLY A 72 -8.13 -11.66 6.14
N ALA A 73 -8.62 -10.51 6.60
CA ALA A 73 -9.72 -10.47 7.56
C ALA A 73 -11.07 -10.84 6.91
N ILE A 74 -11.35 -10.32 5.71
CA ILE A 74 -12.61 -10.61 5.00
C ILE A 74 -12.67 -12.05 4.51
N SER A 75 -11.55 -12.69 4.19
CA SER A 75 -11.49 -14.08 3.73
C SER A 75 -12.07 -15.06 4.75
N GLN A 76 -12.01 -14.72 6.06
CA GLN A 76 -12.64 -15.50 7.12
C GLN A 76 -14.18 -15.46 7.03
N ALA A 77 -14.73 -14.33 6.60
CA ALA A 77 -16.18 -14.14 6.42
C ALA A 77 -16.68 -14.60 5.04
N LEU A 78 -15.81 -14.59 4.02
CA LEU A 78 -16.11 -15.01 2.65
C LEU A 78 -15.10 -16.08 2.16
N PRO A 79 -15.11 -17.30 2.73
CA PRO A 79 -14.15 -18.33 2.36
C PRO A 79 -14.21 -18.67 0.87
N GLY A 80 -13.04 -18.81 0.24
CA GLY A 80 -12.92 -19.15 -1.17
C GLY A 80 -13.38 -18.06 -2.14
N LYS A 81 -13.61 -16.81 -1.70
CA LYS A 81 -13.96 -15.69 -2.58
C LYS A 81 -12.90 -14.60 -2.67
N ILE A 82 -11.98 -14.59 -1.71
CA ILE A 82 -10.96 -13.56 -1.59
C ILE A 82 -9.64 -14.12 -2.10
N LEU A 83 -8.90 -13.31 -2.86
CA LEU A 83 -7.53 -13.65 -3.24
C LEU A 83 -6.62 -13.83 -2.01
N SER A 84 -5.58 -14.65 -2.13
CA SER A 84 -4.55 -14.74 -1.11
C SER A 84 -3.72 -13.46 -1.02
N GLU A 85 -2.90 -13.34 0.02
CA GLU A 85 -1.86 -12.31 0.11
C GLU A 85 -0.91 -12.39 -1.09
N GLY A 86 -0.50 -11.23 -1.61
CA GLY A 86 0.46 -11.09 -2.71
C GLY A 86 1.86 -10.73 -2.22
N ALA A 87 2.65 -10.08 -3.07
CA ALA A 87 3.97 -9.57 -2.68
C ALA A 87 3.92 -8.35 -1.74
N GLY A 88 2.74 -7.76 -1.51
CA GLY A 88 2.53 -6.63 -0.61
C GLY A 88 3.27 -5.35 -1.06
N ALA A 89 4.21 -4.90 -0.25
CA ALA A 89 4.91 -3.65 -0.48
C ALA A 89 5.90 -3.73 -1.66
N LEU A 90 5.92 -2.68 -2.49
CA LEU A 90 6.87 -2.58 -3.60
C LEU A 90 8.30 -2.54 -3.08
N TRP A 91 9.17 -3.30 -3.71
CA TRP A 91 10.59 -3.19 -3.47
C TRP A 91 11.16 -2.04 -4.32
N ASN A 92 11.53 -0.97 -3.65
CA ASN A 92 11.95 0.27 -4.28
C ASN A 92 13.45 0.50 -4.12
N ILE A 93 14.13 0.85 -5.22
CA ILE A 93 15.52 1.31 -5.18
C ILE A 93 15.53 2.82 -5.39
N HIS A 94 16.05 3.54 -4.41
CA HIS A 94 16.27 4.98 -4.45
C HIS A 94 17.74 5.26 -4.77
N ILE A 95 18.01 5.91 -5.90
CA ILE A 95 19.36 6.27 -6.33
C ILE A 95 19.47 7.78 -6.40
N SER A 96 20.37 8.35 -5.58
CA SER A 96 20.74 9.76 -5.64
C SER A 96 22.06 9.92 -6.38
N ALA A 97 22.00 10.36 -7.63
CA ALA A 97 23.19 10.63 -8.43
C ALA A 97 23.66 12.07 -8.22
N ARG A 98 24.97 12.24 -8.02
CA ARG A 98 25.64 13.53 -7.85
C ARG A 98 26.86 13.59 -8.77
N PRO A 99 27.17 14.74 -9.37
CA PRO A 99 28.46 14.93 -10.04
C PRO A 99 29.60 14.70 -9.05
N VAL A 100 30.70 14.12 -9.52
CA VAL A 100 31.95 14.07 -8.77
C VAL A 100 32.45 15.49 -8.50
N ALA A 101 33.20 15.69 -7.41
CA ALA A 101 33.72 17.02 -7.06
C ALA A 101 34.54 17.61 -8.21
N GLY A 102 34.22 18.84 -8.62
CA GLY A 102 34.87 19.52 -9.76
C GLY A 102 34.44 19.02 -11.15
N GLY A 103 33.63 17.97 -11.23
CA GLY A 103 33.07 17.47 -12.49
C GLY A 103 31.85 18.26 -12.95
N SER A 104 31.68 18.39 -14.27
CA SER A 104 30.44 18.90 -14.85
C SER A 104 29.32 17.86 -14.73
N GLY A 105 28.07 18.31 -14.55
CA GLY A 105 26.92 17.42 -14.49
C GLY A 105 25.75 17.99 -13.70
N ARG A 106 24.66 17.23 -13.62
CA ARG A 106 23.44 17.58 -12.86
C ARG A 106 23.14 16.53 -11.80
N ARG A 107 22.50 16.96 -10.71
CA ARG A 107 21.92 16.03 -9.73
C ARG A 107 20.76 15.29 -10.39
N ALA A 108 20.58 14.03 -10.04
CA ALA A 108 19.41 13.26 -10.41
C ALA A 108 18.97 12.38 -9.24
N GLU A 109 17.67 12.14 -9.16
CA GLU A 109 17.05 11.18 -8.25
C GLU A 109 16.30 10.18 -9.11
N VAL A 110 16.51 8.89 -8.86
CA VAL A 110 15.81 7.81 -9.55
C VAL A 110 15.11 6.96 -8.51
N LEU A 111 13.82 6.74 -8.74
CA LEU A 111 13.01 5.78 -8.00
C LEU A 111 12.63 4.66 -8.95
N MET A 112 13.20 3.48 -8.73
CA MET A 112 12.85 2.27 -9.46
C MET A 112 11.85 1.46 -8.65
N PHE A 113 10.76 1.06 -9.31
CA PHE A 113 9.71 0.21 -8.73
C PHE A 113 9.87 -1.21 -9.27
N ASN A 114 10.01 -2.19 -8.37
CA ASN A 114 9.91 -3.59 -8.73
C ASN A 114 8.53 -4.11 -8.32
N SER A 115 7.79 -4.63 -9.31
CA SER A 115 6.49 -5.26 -9.11
C SER A 115 6.67 -6.73 -8.77
N GLY A 116 6.17 -7.13 -7.61
CA GLY A 116 6.05 -8.54 -7.25
C GLY A 116 4.89 -9.25 -7.95
N GLY A 117 4.46 -10.37 -7.38
CA GLY A 117 3.28 -11.11 -7.83
C GLY A 117 2.00 -10.69 -7.10
N MET A 118 0.87 -10.88 -7.77
CA MET A 118 -0.46 -10.86 -7.16
C MET A 118 -0.72 -12.19 -6.44
N GLY A 119 -1.51 -12.17 -5.37
CA GLY A 119 -1.96 -13.40 -4.70
C GLY A 119 -2.83 -14.28 -5.60
N ALA A 120 -2.93 -15.56 -5.24
CA ALA A 120 -3.78 -16.53 -5.94
C ALA A 120 -5.25 -16.13 -5.83
N ARG A 121 -5.98 -16.27 -6.93
CA ARG A 121 -7.44 -16.06 -6.99
C ARG A 121 -8.14 -17.35 -6.60
N PRO A 122 -9.43 -17.30 -6.23
CA PRO A 122 -10.21 -18.47 -5.83
C PRO A 122 -10.04 -19.73 -6.70
N GLU A 123 -9.96 -19.53 -8.02
CA GLU A 123 -9.93 -20.63 -9.00
C GLU A 123 -8.69 -20.59 -9.91
N LEU A 124 -7.77 -19.64 -9.68
CA LEU A 124 -6.65 -19.39 -10.59
C LEU A 124 -5.39 -18.99 -9.82
N ASP A 125 -4.23 -19.35 -10.35
CA ASP A 125 -2.95 -18.86 -9.85
C ASP A 125 -2.87 -17.32 -9.87
N GLY A 126 -1.99 -16.82 -9.01
CA GLY A 126 -1.60 -15.42 -8.96
C GLY A 126 -0.81 -15.01 -10.20
N LEU A 127 -0.93 -13.74 -10.59
CA LEU A 127 -0.22 -13.22 -11.75
C LEU A 127 1.19 -12.77 -11.36
N SER A 128 2.18 -13.12 -12.16
CA SER A 128 3.56 -12.66 -12.02
C SER A 128 3.71 -11.18 -12.41
N ALA A 129 4.66 -10.48 -11.79
CA ALA A 129 5.06 -9.11 -12.14
C ALA A 129 3.89 -8.11 -12.26
N THR A 130 2.86 -8.28 -11.45
CA THR A 130 1.66 -7.43 -11.43
C THR A 130 1.84 -6.40 -10.34
N ALA A 131 1.97 -5.14 -10.74
CA ALA A 131 2.08 -4.04 -9.79
C ALA A 131 0.79 -3.94 -8.97
N PHE A 132 0.93 -3.84 -7.65
CA PHE A 132 -0.15 -3.37 -6.78
C PHE A 132 -0.37 -1.86 -7.02
N PRO A 133 -1.60 -1.33 -6.94
CA PRO A 133 -2.87 -1.98 -6.59
C PRO A 133 -3.51 -2.83 -7.67
#